data_AF-A0A2D7V869-F1
#
_entry.id   AF-A0A2D7V869-F1
#
_cell.length_a   1.000
_cell.length_b   1.000
_cell.length_c   1.000
_cell.angle_alpha   90.00
_cell.angle_beta   90.00
_cell.angle_gamma   90.00
#
_symmetry.space_group_name_H-M   'P 1'
#
loop_
_entity.id
_entity.type
_entity.pdbx_description
1 polymer ?
#
loop_
_entity_poly.entity_id
_entity_poly.type
_entity_poly.pdbx_seq_one_letter_code
_entity_poly.pdbx_strand_id
1 'polypeptide(L)'
;MIADYRVAIETFSPIHGELMDWLEQMKPRESEKWERIMAHHPFSQEDWESARKRLVSLLTKEERMVDDSSLLSYLDCCAESVGSVHPLPDFADLVEEFFQKYGMDS
;
A
#
# COMPACT_ATOMS: atom_id res chain seq x y z
N MET A 1 30.42 -9.13 -40.61
CA MET A 1 29.20 -9.85 -40.19
C MET A 1 29.17 -9.82 -38.67
N ILE A 2 28.51 -8.82 -38.09
CA ILE A 2 28.15 -8.81 -36.67
C ILE A 2 26.71 -8.32 -36.63
N ALA A 3 25.87 -9.11 -35.97
CA ALA A 3 24.43 -8.96 -35.91
C ALA A 3 24.02 -7.70 -35.14
N ASP A 4 23.10 -6.97 -35.74
CA ASP A 4 22.37 -5.84 -35.16
C ASP A 4 21.11 -6.40 -34.48
N TYR A 5 21.06 -6.39 -33.16
CA TYR A 5 19.82 -6.51 -32.38
C TYR A 5 20.03 -5.80 -31.03
N ARG A 6 20.09 -4.47 -31.08
CA ARG A 6 19.89 -3.65 -29.89
C ARG A 6 18.39 -3.53 -29.64
N VAL A 7 17.98 -4.13 -28.52
CA VAL A 7 16.67 -3.99 -27.89
C VAL A 7 16.35 -2.50 -27.76
N ALA A 8 15.23 -2.09 -28.35
CA ALA A 8 14.64 -0.77 -28.14
C ALA A 8 14.06 -0.72 -26.72
N ILE A 9 14.72 0.02 -25.83
CA ILE A 9 14.09 0.49 -24.59
C ILE A 9 13.49 1.84 -24.91
N GLU A 10 12.18 1.86 -25.11
CA GLU A 10 11.40 3.07 -25.29
C GLU A 10 11.33 3.85 -23.98
N THR A 11 11.80 5.10 -24.05
CA THR A 11 11.33 6.28 -23.32
C THR A 11 11.07 6.15 -21.83
N PHE A 12 12.13 6.40 -21.06
CA PHE A 12 12.08 6.85 -19.67
C PHE A 12 11.53 8.29 -19.63
N SER A 13 10.38 8.51 -18.99
CA SER A 13 9.87 9.84 -18.63
C SER A 13 10.25 10.13 -17.16
N PRO A 14 11.04 11.17 -16.84
CA PRO A 14 11.53 11.41 -15.50
C PRO A 14 10.63 12.41 -14.75
N ILE A 15 9.61 11.92 -14.01
CA ILE A 15 8.93 12.72 -12.98
C ILE A 15 8.73 11.98 -11.63
N HIS A 16 8.87 10.65 -11.54
CA HIS A 16 8.72 9.91 -10.27
C HIS A 16 10.07 9.50 -9.66
N GLY A 17 10.95 10.48 -9.42
CA GLY A 17 12.37 10.25 -9.12
C GLY A 17 12.79 9.94 -7.68
N GLU A 18 11.88 9.92 -6.69
CA GLU A 18 12.25 9.67 -5.27
C GLU A 18 11.22 8.87 -4.46
N LEU A 19 10.23 8.24 -5.09
CA LEU A 19 9.44 7.20 -4.45
C LEU A 19 10.07 5.87 -4.89
N MET A 20 11.09 5.40 -4.16
CA MET A 20 11.37 3.98 -4.17
C MET A 20 10.07 3.32 -3.75
N ASP A 21 9.36 2.74 -4.72
CA ASP A 21 8.09 2.09 -4.48
C ASP A 21 8.34 1.08 -3.35
N TRP A 22 7.75 1.32 -2.18
CA TRP A 22 7.98 0.48 -1.01
C TRP A 22 7.56 -0.97 -1.29
N LEU A 23 6.76 -1.19 -2.34
CA LEU A 23 6.46 -2.51 -2.91
C LEU A 23 7.69 -3.17 -3.57
N GLU A 24 8.60 -2.43 -4.22
CA GLU A 24 9.85 -2.97 -4.79
C GLU A 24 10.80 -3.52 -3.73
N GLN A 25 10.68 -3.04 -2.48
CA GLN A 25 11.46 -3.52 -1.34
C GLN A 25 10.84 -4.77 -0.70
N MET A 26 9.61 -5.12 -1.07
CA MET A 26 8.93 -6.32 -0.60
C MET A 26 9.35 -7.56 -1.37
N LYS A 27 9.07 -8.73 -0.81
CA LYS A 27 9.21 -9.99 -1.56
C LYS A 27 8.24 -9.96 -2.74
N PRO A 28 8.62 -10.48 -3.93
CA PRO A 28 7.76 -10.42 -5.11
C PRO A 28 6.35 -10.97 -4.92
N ARG A 29 6.18 -12.01 -4.08
CA ARG A 29 4.85 -12.57 -3.77
C ARG A 29 4.00 -11.69 -2.87
N GLU A 30 4.62 -10.87 -2.03
CA GLU A 30 3.90 -9.96 -1.16
C GLU A 30 3.50 -8.71 -1.93
N SER A 31 4.42 -8.12 -2.72
CA SER A 31 4.08 -6.97 -3.58
C SER A 31 2.91 -7.27 -4.51
N GLU A 32 2.90 -8.45 -5.16
CA GLU A 32 1.79 -8.88 -6.04
C GLU A 32 0.44 -8.92 -5.31
N LYS A 33 0.41 -9.29 -4.02
CA LYS A 33 -0.82 -9.30 -3.21
C LYS A 33 -1.29 -7.89 -2.91
N TRP A 34 -0.36 -7.02 -2.53
CA TRP A 34 -0.64 -5.61 -2.26
C TRP A 34 -1.20 -4.93 -3.51
N GLU A 35 -0.52 -5.03 -4.65
CA GLU A 35 -0.97 -4.48 -5.93
C GLU A 35 -2.36 -4.99 -6.31
N ARG A 36 -2.59 -6.30 -6.17
CA ARG A 36 -3.89 -6.91 -6.45
C ARG A 36 -5.00 -6.35 -5.56
N ILE A 37 -4.76 -6.19 -4.26
CA ILE A 37 -5.77 -5.64 -3.34
C ILE A 37 -6.01 -4.15 -3.64
N MET A 38 -4.96 -3.36 -3.80
CA MET A 38 -5.06 -1.93 -4.12
C MET A 38 -5.91 -1.70 -5.38
N ALA A 39 -5.75 -2.54 -6.42
CA ALA A 39 -6.50 -2.44 -7.66
C ALA A 39 -8.02 -2.65 -7.51
N HIS A 40 -8.49 -3.25 -6.42
CA HIS A 40 -9.92 -3.44 -6.14
C HIS A 40 -10.54 -2.27 -5.35
N HIS A 41 -9.72 -1.35 -4.84
CA HIS A 41 -10.15 -0.27 -3.96
C HIS A 41 -10.00 1.10 -4.61
N PRO A 42 -10.83 2.09 -4.21
CA PRO A 42 -10.84 3.41 -4.84
C PRO A 42 -9.71 4.34 -4.34
N PHE A 43 -8.72 3.81 -3.62
CA PHE A 43 -7.60 4.56 -3.03
C PHE A 43 -6.34 4.45 -3.89
N SER A 44 -5.58 5.53 -3.98
CA SER A 44 -4.30 5.56 -4.69
C SER A 44 -3.19 4.86 -3.91
N GLN A 45 -2.12 4.46 -4.58
CA GLN A 45 -0.96 3.85 -3.92
C GLN A 45 -0.35 4.73 -2.82
N GLU A 46 -0.39 6.06 -2.98
CA GLU A 46 0.05 7.03 -1.97
C GLU A 46 -0.83 7.01 -0.71
N ASP A 47 -2.15 6.82 -0.88
CA ASP A 47 -3.09 6.67 0.24
C ASP A 47 -2.78 5.38 1.03
N TRP A 48 -2.53 4.29 0.32
CA TRP A 48 -2.14 3.00 0.92
C TRP A 48 -0.81 3.08 1.66
N GLU A 49 0.18 3.75 1.08
CA GLU A 49 1.47 3.97 1.75
C GLU A 49 1.31 4.80 3.03
N SER A 50 0.53 5.88 2.96
CA SER A 50 0.25 6.76 4.09
C SER A 50 -0.48 6.02 5.21
N ALA A 51 -1.51 5.24 4.86
CA ALA A 51 -2.25 4.40 5.79
C ALA A 51 -1.37 3.32 6.43
N ARG A 52 -0.53 2.65 5.63
CA ARG A 52 0.45 1.67 6.14
C ARG A 52 1.41 2.30 7.13
N LYS A 53 2.01 3.45 6.80
CA LYS A 53 2.93 4.18 7.69
C LYS A 53 2.24 4.58 8.99
N ARG A 54 0.99 5.04 8.92
CA ARG A 54 0.19 5.39 10.11
C ARG A 54 -0.05 4.18 11.00
N LEU A 55 -0.51 3.08 10.43
CA LEU A 55 -0.79 1.85 11.17
C LEU A 55 0.47 1.28 11.83
N VAL A 56 1.59 1.22 11.10
CA VAL A 56 2.89 0.78 11.66
C VAL A 56 3.33 1.69 12.81
N SER A 57 3.13 3.01 12.71
CA SER A 57 3.42 3.94 13.80
C SER A 57 2.57 3.68 15.04
N LEU A 58 1.26 3.41 14.86
CA LEU A 58 0.36 3.07 15.96
C LEU A 58 0.75 1.76 16.65
N LEU A 59 1.02 0.72 15.88
CA LEU A 59 1.46 -0.59 16.39
C LEU A 59 2.80 -0.49 17.13
N THR A 60 3.73 0.31 16.61
CA THR A 60 5.02 0.56 17.28
C THR A 60 4.83 1.25 18.64
N LYS A 61 3.88 2.18 18.77
CA LYS A 61 3.54 2.83 20.04
C LYS A 61 2.96 1.85 21.06
N GLU A 62 2.27 0.80 20.60
CA GLU A 62 1.74 -0.28 21.43
C GLU A 62 2.73 -1.44 21.64
N GLU A 63 3.98 -1.30 21.18
CA GLU A 63 5.00 -2.37 21.19
C GLU A 63 4.55 -3.67 20.49
N ARG A 64 3.66 -3.54 19.50
CA ARG A 64 3.14 -4.65 18.70
C ARG A 64 3.88 -4.75 17.37
N MET A 65 4.38 -5.94 17.06
CA MET A 65 4.89 -6.29 15.73
C MET A 65 3.90 -7.21 15.04
N VAL A 66 3.54 -6.86 13.81
CA VAL A 66 2.69 -7.67 12.94
C VAL A 66 3.40 -7.84 11.60
N ASP A 67 3.13 -8.93 10.90
CA ASP A 67 3.67 -9.18 9.57
C ASP A 67 2.93 -8.37 8.48
N ASP A 68 3.55 -8.25 7.30
CA ASP A 68 2.97 -7.49 6.18
C ASP A 68 1.62 -8.05 5.70
N SER A 69 1.37 -9.36 5.84
CA SER A 69 0.07 -9.94 5.46
C SER A 69 -1.02 -9.50 6.41
N SER A 70 -0.73 -9.45 7.71
CA SER A 70 -1.65 -8.94 8.73
C SER A 70 -1.96 -7.45 8.53
N LEU A 71 -0.95 -6.63 8.19
CA LEU A 71 -1.16 -5.23 7.82
C LEU A 71 -2.09 -5.11 6.61
N LEU A 72 -1.80 -5.87 5.55
CA LEU A 72 -2.58 -5.85 4.32
C LEU A 72 -4.03 -6.23 4.58
N SER A 73 -4.28 -7.32 5.30
CA SER A 73 -5.64 -7.75 5.65
C SER A 73 -6.41 -6.71 6.47
N TYR A 74 -5.72 -6.01 7.38
CA TYR A 74 -6.34 -4.94 8.16
C TYR A 74 -6.73 -3.75 7.28
N LEU A 75 -5.81 -3.29 6.43
CA LEU A 75 -6.04 -2.18 5.53
C LEU A 75 -7.11 -2.50 4.48
N ASP A 76 -7.11 -3.72 3.95
CA ASP A 76 -8.15 -4.24 3.05
C ASP A 76 -9.53 -4.14 3.69
N CYS A 77 -9.68 -4.60 4.93
CA CYS A 77 -10.94 -4.50 5.68
C CYS A 77 -11.36 -3.03 5.92
N CYS A 78 -10.39 -2.16 6.23
CA CYS A 78 -10.66 -0.72 6.38
C CYS A 78 -11.17 -0.11 5.06
N ALA A 79 -10.55 -0.46 3.93
CA ALA A 79 -10.93 0.01 2.61
C ALA A 79 -12.32 -0.52 2.19
N GLU A 80 -12.59 -1.81 2.42
CA GLU A 80 -13.90 -2.43 2.17
C GLU A 80 -15.02 -1.73 2.95
N SER A 81 -14.75 -1.33 4.20
CA SER A 81 -15.75 -0.68 5.05
C SER A 81 -16.17 0.71 4.55
N VAL A 82 -15.37 1.37 3.70
CA VAL A 82 -15.73 2.66 3.10
C VAL A 82 -16.80 2.47 2.02
N GLY A 83 -16.81 1.33 1.34
CA GLY A 83 -17.76 1.03 0.28
C GLY A 83 -17.77 2.12 -0.82
N SER A 84 -18.96 2.60 -1.18
CA SER A 84 -19.17 3.59 -2.26
C SER A 84 -19.46 5.00 -1.73
N VAL A 85 -18.88 5.37 -0.59
CA VAL A 85 -19.09 6.70 0.01
C VAL A 85 -18.35 7.77 -0.80
N HIS A 86 -19.03 8.89 -1.06
CA HIS A 86 -18.46 10.06 -1.74
C HIS A 86 -18.75 11.36 -0.97
N PRO A 87 -17.73 12.23 -0.76
CA PRO A 87 -16.33 12.06 -1.14
C PRO A 87 -15.64 10.93 -0.35
N LEU A 88 -14.57 10.37 -0.93
CA LEU A 88 -13.75 9.39 -0.22
C LEU A 88 -13.08 10.06 0.99
N PRO A 89 -13.05 9.40 2.16
CA PRO A 89 -12.30 9.89 3.30
C PRO A 89 -10.79 9.79 3.05
N ASP A 90 -10.00 10.50 3.84
CA ASP A 90 -8.56 10.23 3.94
C ASP A 90 -8.36 8.82 4.50
N PHE A 91 -7.63 7.98 3.77
CA PHE A 91 -7.51 6.57 4.14
C PHE A 91 -6.68 6.37 5.40
N ALA A 92 -5.67 7.20 5.64
CA ALA A 92 -4.82 7.09 6.82
C ALA A 92 -5.56 7.49 8.09
N ASP A 93 -6.37 8.56 8.02
CA ASP A 93 -7.19 9.00 9.15
C ASP A 93 -8.30 7.99 9.47
N LEU A 94 -8.93 7.37 8.44
CA LEU A 94 -9.89 6.29 8.64
C LEU A 94 -9.27 5.08 9.36
N VAL A 95 -8.09 4.64 8.91
CA VAL A 95 -7.37 3.52 9.50
C VAL A 95 -7.00 3.81 10.95
N GLU A 96 -6.59 5.05 11.25
CA GLU A 96 -6.35 5.47 12.63
C GLU A 96 -7.63 5.44 13.47
N GLU A 97 -8.75 5.96 12.96
CA GLU A 97 -10.04 5.93 13.67
C GLU A 97 -10.46 4.49 13.98
N PHE A 98 -10.36 3.60 12.99
CA PHE A 98 -10.72 2.20 13.15
C PHE A 98 -9.81 1.49 14.14
N PHE A 99 -8.51 1.76 14.09
CA PHE A 99 -7.54 1.20 15.02
C PHE A 99 -7.81 1.68 16.45
N GLN A 100 -8.09 2.97 16.67
CA GLN A 100 -8.40 3.49 18.00
C GLN A 100 -9.72 2.92 18.55
N LYS A 101 -10.70 2.65 17.69
CA LYS A 101 -12.04 2.21 18.11
C LYS A 101 -12.16 0.71 18.32
N TYR A 102 -11.51 -0.07 17.48
CA TYR A 102 -11.64 -1.53 17.44
C TYR A 102 -10.33 -2.27 17.70
N GLY A 103 -9.19 -1.58 17.64
CA GLY A 103 -7.87 -2.18 17.67
C GLY A 103 -7.59 -2.97 16.39
N MET A 104 -6.62 -3.88 16.50
CA MET A 104 -6.29 -4.89 15.52
C MET A 104 -6.22 -6.21 16.26
N ASP A 105 -7.05 -7.19 15.91
CA ASP A 105 -6.98 -8.54 16.49
C ASP A 105 -5.69 -9.24 16.04
N SER A 106 -5.18 -10.12 16.91
CA SER A 106 -3.86 -10.76 16.80
C SER A 106 -3.90 -12.11 16.11
#